data_AF-A0AA96YMW2-F1
#
_entry.id   AF-A0AA96YMW2-F1
#
_cell.length_a   1.000
_cell.length_b   1.000
_cell.length_c   1.000
_cell.angle_alpha   90.00
_cell.angle_beta   90.00
_cell.angle_gamma   90.00
#
_symmetry.space_group_name_H-M   'P 1'
#
loop_
_entity.id
_entity.type
_entity.pdbx_description
1 polymer ?
#
loop_
_entity_poly.entity_id
_entity_poly.type
_entity_poly.pdbx_seq_one_letter_code
_entity_poly.pdbx_strand_id
1 'polypeptide(L)'
;MGVEALIEQLETIPDWRRGRKVQYPLWLMLLMSLLGVMSGYSSLRGLEDFMKRHQQEVAELFDLAKAKLPSYSTLRDMTLHVDALKVAEIFMRWANQALPTEPGEVISLDGKALASTLKDCYGKQQDFVTVVSACVQRWDVVIGQVSFHNGESSEIVSVRQLLQQLDVKGVWVTLDALHTQKNGL
;
A
#
# COMPACT_ATOMS: atom_id res chain seq x y z
N MET A 1 -12.98 -13.35 4.13
CA MET A 1 -13.53 -11.98 4.10
C MET A 1 -13.60 -11.54 2.64
N GLY A 2 -14.70 -10.94 2.19
CA GLY A 2 -14.92 -10.62 0.78
C GLY A 2 -14.44 -9.23 0.37
N VAL A 3 -14.61 -8.89 -0.91
CA VAL A 3 -14.34 -7.56 -1.49
C VAL A 3 -15.24 -6.48 -0.86
N GLU A 4 -16.42 -6.85 -0.37
CA GLU A 4 -17.37 -5.95 0.32
C GLU A 4 -16.73 -5.25 1.53
N ALA A 5 -15.98 -5.99 2.36
CA ALA A 5 -15.30 -5.42 3.52
C ALA A 5 -14.20 -4.41 3.14
N LEU A 6 -13.57 -4.58 1.97
CA LEU A 6 -12.63 -3.59 1.45
C LEU A 6 -13.38 -2.33 1.02
N ILE A 7 -14.51 -2.49 0.34
CA ILE A 7 -15.34 -1.37 -0.13
C ILE A 7 -15.83 -0.52 1.05
N GLU A 8 -16.36 -1.16 2.11
CA GLU A 8 -16.79 -0.46 3.33
C GLU A 8 -15.66 0.38 3.95
N GLN A 9 -14.43 -0.14 3.97
CA GLN A 9 -13.29 0.61 4.48
C GLN A 9 -12.87 1.75 3.54
N LEU A 10 -12.94 1.55 2.23
CA LEU A 10 -12.65 2.60 1.23
C LEU A 10 -13.67 3.74 1.28
N GLU A 11 -14.92 3.46 1.65
CA GLU A 11 -15.97 4.49 1.85
C GLU A 11 -15.65 5.46 2.99
N THR A 12 -14.77 5.09 3.93
CA THR A 12 -14.33 5.98 5.01
C THR A 12 -13.41 7.12 4.54
N ILE A 13 -12.94 7.06 3.29
CA ILE A 13 -12.11 8.11 2.69
C ILE A 13 -13.02 9.26 2.23
N PRO A 14 -12.78 10.50 2.70
CA PRO A 14 -13.65 11.62 2.38
C PRO A 14 -13.58 11.95 0.88
N ASP A 15 -14.76 12.06 0.24
CA ASP A 15 -14.84 12.50 -1.15
C ASP A 15 -14.63 14.00 -1.27
N TRP A 16 -13.50 14.39 -1.85
CA TRP A 16 -13.16 15.78 -2.12
C TRP A 16 -13.96 16.37 -3.29
N ARG A 17 -14.51 15.51 -4.17
CA ARG A 17 -15.25 15.93 -5.36
C ARG A 17 -16.59 16.49 -4.93
N ARG A 18 -16.86 17.74 -5.29
CA ARG A 18 -18.14 18.41 -4.99
C ARG A 18 -18.89 18.74 -6.27
N GLY A 19 -20.15 18.33 -6.37
CA GLY A 19 -21.09 18.86 -7.36
C GLY A 19 -21.97 17.83 -8.06
N ARG A 20 -22.97 18.31 -8.80
CA ARG A 20 -23.98 17.54 -9.54
C ARG A 20 -23.45 16.67 -10.69
N LYS A 21 -22.12 16.61 -10.91
CA LYS A 21 -21.47 15.87 -12.00
C LYS A 21 -20.67 14.65 -11.54
N VAL A 22 -20.73 14.27 -10.27
CA VAL A 22 -20.13 13.01 -9.79
C VAL A 22 -20.94 11.85 -10.36
N GLN A 23 -20.33 11.05 -11.24
CA GLN A 23 -20.99 9.95 -11.96
C GLN A 23 -20.78 8.58 -11.30
N TYR A 24 -19.86 8.49 -10.34
CA TYR A 24 -19.50 7.25 -9.64
C TYR A 24 -18.88 7.58 -8.27
N PRO A 25 -19.02 6.68 -7.29
CA PRO A 25 -18.49 6.89 -5.95
C PRO A 25 -16.96 6.85 -5.92
N LEU A 26 -16.35 7.48 -4.90
CA LEU A 26 -14.90 7.55 -4.78
C LEU A 26 -14.29 6.17 -4.52
N TRP A 27 -14.95 5.34 -3.71
CA TRP A 27 -14.48 4.00 -3.39
C TRP A 27 -14.27 3.15 -4.65
N LEU A 28 -15.09 3.33 -5.69
CA LEU A 28 -14.95 2.59 -6.94
C LEU A 28 -13.66 2.98 -7.67
N MET A 29 -13.37 4.28 -7.72
CA MET A 29 -12.14 4.78 -8.34
C MET A 29 -10.90 4.29 -7.58
N LEU A 30 -10.97 4.22 -6.25
CA LEU A 30 -9.89 3.68 -5.41
C LEU A 30 -9.73 2.17 -5.58
N LEU A 31 -10.83 1.41 -5.56
CA LEU A 31 -10.85 -0.03 -5.77
C LEU A 31 -10.23 -0.39 -7.13
N MET A 32 -10.66 0.29 -8.20
CA MET A 32 -10.12 0.07 -9.53
C MET A 32 -8.65 0.44 -9.64
N SER A 33 -8.20 1.48 -8.92
CA SER A 33 -6.79 1.84 -8.85
C SER A 33 -5.97 0.76 -8.15
N LEU A 34 -6.47 0.22 -7.03
CA LEU A 34 -5.83 -0.90 -6.31
C LEU A 34 -5.74 -2.14 -7.20
N LEU A 35 -6.85 -2.54 -7.83
CA LEU A 35 -6.88 -3.69 -8.73
C LEU A 35 -5.94 -3.52 -9.93
N GLY A 36 -5.87 -2.31 -10.48
CA GLY A 36 -4.93 -1.99 -11.57
C GLY A 36 -3.48 -2.14 -11.13
N VAL A 37 -3.11 -1.59 -9.97
CA VAL A 37 -1.76 -1.72 -9.41
C VAL A 37 -1.42 -3.19 -9.12
N MET A 38 -2.34 -3.95 -8.52
CA MET A 38 -2.18 -5.39 -8.27
C MET A 38 -2.03 -6.19 -9.57
N SER A 39 -2.66 -5.72 -10.65
CA SER A 39 -2.53 -6.30 -12.00
C SER A 39 -1.27 -5.83 -12.74
N GLY A 40 -0.39 -5.07 -12.09
CA GLY A 40 0.89 -4.61 -12.65
C GLY A 40 0.85 -3.24 -13.35
N TYR A 41 -0.28 -2.52 -13.31
CA TYR A 41 -0.39 -1.18 -13.89
C TYR A 41 0.05 -0.12 -12.89
N SER A 42 1.31 0.30 -12.99
CA SER A 42 1.94 1.28 -12.06
C SER A 42 1.95 2.73 -12.55
N SER A 43 1.32 3.03 -13.70
CA SER A 43 1.23 4.39 -14.25
C SER A 43 -0.22 4.85 -14.35
N LEU A 44 -0.46 6.16 -14.24
CA LEU A 44 -1.81 6.74 -14.38
C LEU A 44 -2.48 6.42 -15.72
N ARG A 45 -1.68 6.37 -16.81
CA ARG A 45 -2.18 5.95 -18.13
C ARG A 45 -2.52 4.47 -18.13
N GLY A 46 -1.66 3.64 -17.54
CA GLY A 46 -1.92 2.22 -17.37
C GLY A 46 -3.18 1.95 -16.55
N LEU A 47 -3.41 2.70 -15.48
CA LEU A 47 -4.64 2.60 -14.69
C LEU A 47 -5.87 3.01 -15.50
N GLU A 48 -5.79 4.06 -16.31
CA GLU A 48 -6.87 4.44 -17.22
C GLU A 48 -7.18 3.32 -18.24
N ASP A 49 -6.14 2.72 -18.82
CA ASP A 49 -6.29 1.61 -19.78
C ASP A 49 -6.89 0.36 -19.11
N PHE A 50 -6.43 0.02 -17.91
CA PHE A 50 -6.98 -1.06 -17.09
C PHE A 50 -8.48 -0.81 -16.82
N MET A 51 -8.84 0.40 -16.39
CA MET A 51 -10.22 0.77 -16.12
C MET A 51 -11.09 0.67 -17.37
N LYS A 52 -10.65 1.20 -18.51
CA LYS A 52 -11.38 1.09 -19.78
C LYS A 52 -11.60 -0.37 -20.19
N ARG A 53 -10.59 -1.22 -20.02
CA ARG A 53 -10.66 -2.65 -20.37
C ARG A 53 -11.70 -3.40 -19.53
N HIS A 54 -11.75 -3.13 -18.23
CA HIS A 54 -12.65 -3.82 -17.29
C HIS A 54 -13.97 -3.08 -17.04
N GLN A 55 -14.30 -2.06 -17.85
CA GLN A 55 -15.47 -1.22 -17.61
C GLN A 55 -16.79 -1.97 -17.60
N GLN A 56 -16.97 -2.90 -18.55
CA GLN A 56 -18.21 -3.66 -18.67
C GLN A 56 -18.39 -4.60 -17.47
N GLU A 57 -17.35 -5.37 -17.13
CA GLU A 57 -17.34 -6.29 -15.99
C GLU A 57 -17.67 -5.56 -14.68
N VAL A 58 -17.04 -4.41 -14.45
CA VAL A 58 -17.27 -3.59 -13.24
C VAL A 58 -18.68 -3.00 -13.23
N ALA A 59 -19.21 -2.60 -14.38
CA ALA A 59 -20.57 -2.09 -14.48
C ALA A 59 -21.62 -3.16 -14.15
N GLU A 60 -21.37 -4.40 -14.59
CA GLU A 60 -22.23 -5.55 -14.29
C GLU A 60 -22.13 -5.96 -12.81
N LEU A 61 -20.92 -6.00 -12.25
CA LEU A 61 -20.68 -6.41 -10.86
C LEU A 61 -21.30 -5.47 -9.83
N PHE A 62 -21.33 -4.16 -10.12
CA PHE A 62 -21.78 -3.14 -9.16
C PHE A 62 -23.06 -2.42 -9.58
N ASP A 63 -23.79 -2.93 -10.58
CA ASP A 63 -25.01 -2.33 -11.15
C ASP A 63 -24.87 -0.83 -11.47
N LEU A 64 -23.70 -0.46 -12.00
CA LEU A 64 -23.37 0.92 -12.32
C LEU A 64 -23.90 1.24 -13.71
N ALA A 65 -25.18 1.58 -13.80
CA ALA A 65 -25.82 1.93 -15.06
C ALA A 65 -25.03 3.03 -15.83
N LYS A 66 -24.28 2.62 -16.87
CA LYS A 66 -23.58 3.50 -17.82
C LYS A 66 -22.60 4.51 -17.19
N ALA A 67 -22.05 4.22 -16.01
CA ALA A 67 -21.05 5.10 -15.41
C ALA A 67 -19.82 5.18 -16.33
N LYS A 68 -19.45 6.39 -16.76
CA LYS A 68 -18.15 6.60 -17.40
C LYS A 68 -17.09 6.48 -16.33
N LEU A 69 -16.14 5.56 -16.50
CA LEU A 69 -15.00 5.43 -15.61
C LEU A 69 -14.13 6.69 -15.61
N PRO A 70 -13.33 6.91 -14.55
CA PRO A 70 -12.44 8.06 -14.45
C PRO A 70 -11.46 8.12 -15.61
N SER A 71 -11.31 9.33 -16.14
CA SER A 71 -10.29 9.66 -17.13
C SER A 71 -8.92 9.83 -16.45
N TYR A 72 -7.85 9.86 -17.24
CA TYR A 72 -6.51 10.21 -16.77
C TYR A 72 -6.50 11.46 -15.87
N SER A 73 -7.18 12.53 -16.27
CA SER A 73 -7.21 13.79 -15.50
C SER A 73 -7.86 13.59 -14.14
N THR A 74 -8.91 12.76 -14.07
CA THR A 74 -9.61 12.46 -12.81
C THR A 74 -8.76 11.62 -11.88
N LEU A 75 -8.03 10.62 -12.41
CA LEU A 75 -7.08 9.83 -11.63
C LEU A 75 -5.92 10.70 -11.13
N ARG A 76 -5.43 11.63 -11.95
CA ARG A 76 -4.41 12.59 -11.53
C ARG A 76 -4.94 13.48 -10.39
N ASP A 77 -6.14 14.02 -10.50
CA ASP A 77 -6.71 14.84 -9.44
C ASP A 77 -6.95 14.04 -8.15
N MET A 78 -7.34 12.77 -8.27
CA MET A 78 -7.42 11.86 -7.13
C MET A 78 -6.09 11.76 -6.40
N THR A 79 -4.96 11.56 -7.11
CA THR A 79 -3.64 11.46 -6.48
C THR A 79 -3.18 12.74 -5.76
N LEU A 80 -3.78 13.89 -6.08
CA LEU A 80 -3.46 15.16 -5.43
C LEU A 80 -4.30 15.43 -4.17
N HIS A 81 -5.46 14.80 -4.03
CA HIS A 81 -6.42 15.10 -2.95
C HIS A 81 -6.64 13.93 -1.99
N VAL A 82 -6.39 12.70 -2.43
CA VAL A 82 -6.53 11.50 -1.59
C VAL A 82 -5.20 11.24 -0.89
N ASP A 83 -5.28 11.03 0.43
CA ASP A 83 -4.14 10.58 1.22
C ASP A 83 -3.77 9.13 0.87
N ALA A 84 -2.66 8.98 0.15
CA ALA A 84 -2.15 7.68 -0.28
C ALA A 84 -1.76 6.78 0.90
N LEU A 85 -1.29 7.35 2.02
CA LEU A 85 -0.94 6.56 3.20
C LEU A 85 -2.19 5.94 3.82
N LYS A 86 -3.28 6.72 3.91
CA LYS A 86 -4.56 6.21 4.42
C LYS A 86 -5.14 5.10 3.54
N VAL A 87 -5.02 5.22 2.22
CA VAL A 87 -5.43 4.14 1.29
C VAL A 87 -4.58 2.87 1.51
N ALA A 88 -3.26 3.03 1.65
CA ALA A 88 -2.36 1.92 1.90
C ALA A 88 -2.66 1.24 3.25
N GLU A 89 -2.94 2.00 4.31
CA GLU A 89 -3.35 1.47 5.61
C GLU A 89 -4.63 0.66 5.55
N ILE A 90 -5.65 1.15 4.85
CA ILE A 90 -6.92 0.43 4.62
C ILE A 90 -6.65 -0.88 3.88
N PHE A 91 -5.85 -0.84 2.81
CA PHE A 91 -5.53 -2.03 2.04
C PHE A 91 -4.75 -3.05 2.87
N MET A 92 -3.71 -2.63 3.60
CA MET A 92 -2.93 -3.53 4.47
C MET A 92 -3.78 -4.15 5.57
N ARG A 93 -4.68 -3.37 6.19
CA ARG A 93 -5.60 -3.89 7.20
C ARG A 93 -6.53 -4.96 6.63
N TRP A 94 -7.11 -4.69 5.47
CA TRP A 94 -7.96 -5.67 4.79
C TRP A 94 -7.17 -6.92 4.39
N ALA A 95 -5.95 -6.77 3.85
CA ALA A 95 -5.09 -7.88 3.46
C ALA A 95 -4.72 -8.77 4.67
N ASN A 96 -4.32 -8.16 5.78
CA ASN A 96 -3.98 -8.88 7.02
C ASN A 96 -5.18 -9.63 7.61
N GLN A 97 -6.41 -9.12 7.45
CA GLN A 97 -7.62 -9.81 7.88
C GLN A 97 -8.03 -10.94 6.93
N ALA A 98 -7.77 -10.77 5.63
CA ALA A 98 -8.05 -11.79 4.62
C ALA A 98 -7.07 -12.95 4.67
N LEU A 99 -5.81 -12.66 5.03
CA LEU A 99 -4.68 -13.60 5.10
C LEU A 99 -4.03 -13.49 6.49
N PRO A 100 -4.67 -14.00 7.55
CA PRO A 100 -4.12 -13.91 8.89
C PRO A 100 -2.83 -14.73 9.00
N THR A 101 -1.85 -14.18 9.69
CA THR A 101 -0.60 -14.88 9.99
C THR A 101 -0.87 -16.02 10.97
N GLU A 102 -0.47 -17.23 10.61
CA GLU A 102 -0.61 -18.42 11.46
C GLU A 102 0.70 -18.72 12.22
N PRO A 103 0.63 -19.35 13.41
CA PRO A 103 1.82 -19.86 14.08
C PRO A 103 2.60 -20.82 13.17
N GLY A 104 3.92 -20.65 13.11
CA GLY A 104 4.83 -21.42 12.26
C GLY A 104 5.13 -20.77 10.91
N GLU A 105 4.48 -19.66 10.55
CA GLU A 105 4.81 -18.92 9.33
C GLU A 105 6.14 -18.17 9.45
N VAL A 106 6.73 -17.85 8.30
CA VAL A 106 7.99 -17.10 8.20
C VAL A 106 7.70 -15.68 7.76
N ILE A 107 8.13 -14.71 8.56
CA ILE A 107 8.08 -13.28 8.27
C ILE A 107 9.50 -12.80 7.96
N SER A 108 9.71 -12.31 6.76
CA SER A 108 10.94 -11.62 6.38
C SER A 108 10.80 -10.13 6.52
N LEU A 109 11.73 -9.45 7.19
CA LEU A 109 11.82 -8.00 7.12
C LEU A 109 13.05 -7.58 6.33
N ASP A 110 12.84 -6.68 5.38
CA ASP A 110 13.86 -6.19 4.45
C ASP A 110 13.75 -4.67 4.28
N GLY A 111 14.90 -3.99 4.24
CA GLY A 111 15.02 -2.55 4.07
C GLY A 111 15.45 -2.19 2.66
N LYS A 112 14.61 -1.48 1.90
CA LYS A 112 14.94 -1.01 0.55
C LYS A 112 15.04 0.51 0.48
N ALA A 113 16.17 1.00 0.00
CA ALA A 113 16.36 2.41 -0.33
C ALA A 113 15.59 2.77 -1.62
N LEU A 114 14.77 3.81 -1.55
CA LEU A 114 14.03 4.30 -2.70
C LEU A 114 14.94 5.06 -3.66
N ALA A 115 14.95 4.61 -4.91
CA ALA A 115 15.66 5.30 -5.98
C ALA A 115 15.17 6.75 -6.14
N SER A 116 16.07 7.65 -6.55
CA SER A 116 15.77 9.07 -6.82
C SER A 116 15.26 9.87 -5.62
N THR A 117 15.44 9.39 -4.38
CA THR A 117 15.15 10.15 -3.15
C THR A 117 16.39 10.77 -2.51
N LEU A 118 17.57 10.53 -3.08
CA LEU A 118 18.84 11.02 -2.60
C LEU A 118 18.89 12.56 -2.61
N LYS A 119 19.12 13.13 -1.43
CA LYS A 119 19.46 14.52 -1.19
C LYS A 119 20.90 14.62 -0.75
N ASP A 120 21.53 15.75 -1.05
CA ASP A 120 22.92 16.05 -0.71
C ASP A 120 23.90 14.95 -1.16
N CYS A 121 23.90 14.64 -2.46
CA CYS A 121 24.67 13.53 -3.03
C CYS A 121 26.19 13.65 -2.83
N TYR A 122 26.71 14.85 -2.59
CA TYR A 122 28.12 15.13 -2.34
C TYR A 122 28.45 15.34 -0.85
N GLY A 123 27.44 15.33 0.02
CA GLY A 123 27.58 15.44 1.47
C GLY A 123 28.01 14.13 2.12
N LYS A 124 28.59 14.22 3.33
CA LYS A 124 28.99 13.04 4.13
C LYS A 124 27.79 12.29 4.73
N GLN A 125 26.63 12.95 4.81
CA GLN A 125 25.38 12.36 5.29
C GLN A 125 24.37 12.39 4.13
N GLN A 126 24.56 11.50 3.17
CA GLN A 126 23.59 11.26 2.12
C GLN A 126 22.24 10.91 2.77
N ASP A 127 21.24 11.74 2.51
CA ASP A 127 19.88 11.53 3.01
C ASP A 127 19.02 10.96 1.89
N PHE A 128 18.39 9.83 2.15
CA PHE A 128 17.50 9.13 1.23
C PHE A 128 16.43 8.41 2.03
N VAL A 129 15.33 8.07 1.35
CA VAL A 129 14.21 7.38 2.00
C VAL A 129 14.45 5.87 1.92
N THR A 130 14.41 5.21 3.07
CA THR A 130 14.44 3.76 3.19
C THR A 130 13.07 3.27 3.64
N VAL A 131 12.57 2.21 3.00
CA VAL A 131 11.33 1.53 3.36
C VAL A 131 11.67 0.14 3.89
N VAL A 132 11.32 -0.13 5.14
CA VAL A 132 11.38 -1.46 5.74
C VAL A 132 10.03 -2.11 5.60
N SER A 133 9.99 -3.30 5.00
CA SER A 133 8.76 -4.05 4.78
C SER A 133 8.83 -5.39 5.50
N ALA A 134 7.75 -5.77 6.18
CA ALA A 134 7.56 -7.10 6.75
C ALA A 134 6.64 -7.92 5.83
N CYS A 135 7.14 -9.06 5.35
CA CYS A 135 6.45 -9.90 4.37
C CYS A 135 6.28 -11.32 4.90
N VAL A 136 5.08 -11.89 4.77
CA VAL A 136 4.80 -13.30 5.06
C VAL A 136 5.15 -14.13 3.83
N GLN A 137 6.13 -15.02 3.96
CA GLN A 137 6.67 -15.79 2.84
C GLN A 137 5.68 -16.77 2.21
N ARG A 138 4.69 -17.27 2.98
CA ARG A 138 3.70 -18.21 2.45
C ARG A 138 2.80 -17.57 1.38
N TRP A 139 2.47 -16.30 1.57
CA TRP A 139 1.49 -15.57 0.76
C TRP A 139 2.14 -14.53 -0.15
N ASP A 140 3.43 -14.26 0.02
CA ASP A 140 4.15 -13.13 -0.58
C ASP A 140 3.45 -11.79 -0.34
N VAL A 141 2.88 -11.62 0.87
CA VAL A 141 2.12 -10.43 1.25
C VAL A 141 2.88 -9.61 2.29
N VAL A 142 2.96 -8.31 2.04
CA VAL A 142 3.47 -7.32 2.99
C VAL A 142 2.41 -7.03 4.04
N ILE A 143 2.72 -7.36 5.30
CA ILE A 143 1.82 -7.21 6.45
C ILE A 143 2.05 -5.93 7.24
N GLY A 144 3.18 -5.26 6.99
CA GLY A 144 3.53 -3.97 7.59
C GLY A 144 4.72 -3.34 6.88
N GLN A 145 4.78 -2.01 6.90
CA GLN A 145 5.89 -1.25 6.34
C GLN A 145 6.11 0.04 7.10
N VAL A 146 7.36 0.49 7.20
CA VAL A 146 7.76 1.78 7.79
C VAL A 146 8.79 2.43 6.88
N SER A 147 8.57 3.70 6.54
CA SER A 147 9.52 4.52 5.78
C SER A 147 10.22 5.52 6.69
N PHE A 148 11.51 5.75 6.50
CA PHE A 148 12.28 6.75 7.22
C PHE A 148 13.34 7.42 6.34
N HIS A 149 13.73 8.64 6.71
CA HIS A 149 14.89 9.33 6.15
C HIS A 149 16.17 8.85 6.85
N ASN A 150 17.18 8.44 6.09
CA ASN A 150 18.42 7.89 6.62
C ASN A 150 19.20 8.90 7.49
N GLY A 151 18.97 10.21 7.32
CA GLY A 151 19.52 11.24 8.21
C GLY A 151 18.84 11.32 9.59
N GLU A 152 17.62 10.81 9.73
CA GLU A 152 16.78 10.97 10.93
C GLU A 152 16.65 9.69 11.76
N SER A 153 16.64 8.53 11.10
CA SER A 153 16.48 7.23 11.74
C SER A 153 17.35 6.18 11.08
N SER A 154 17.32 4.97 11.63
CA SER A 154 18.04 3.81 11.12
C SER A 154 17.12 2.61 10.93
N GLU A 155 17.51 1.72 10.04
CA GLU A 155 16.76 0.50 9.72
C GLU A 155 16.49 -0.34 10.98
N ILE A 156 17.47 -0.43 11.88
CA ILE A 156 17.35 -1.19 13.14
C ILE A 156 16.20 -0.65 14.01
N VAL A 157 16.05 0.66 14.09
CA VAL A 157 14.97 1.30 14.86
C VAL A 157 13.61 1.00 14.21
N SER A 158 13.54 1.10 12.87
CA SER A 158 12.32 0.81 12.12
C SER A 158 11.89 -0.65 12.16
N VAL A 159 12.84 -1.60 12.10
CA VAL A 159 12.59 -3.04 12.28
C VAL A 159 12.01 -3.30 13.66
N ARG A 160 12.59 -2.72 14.73
CA ARG A 160 12.05 -2.85 16.09
C ARG A 160 10.62 -2.32 16.21
N GLN A 161 10.34 -1.16 15.61
CA GLN A 161 9.00 -0.59 15.59
C GLN A 161 8.01 -1.52 14.89
N LEU A 162 8.38 -2.10 13.74
CA LEU A 162 7.54 -3.05 13.02
C LEU A 162 7.28 -4.31 13.85
N LEU A 163 8.29 -4.88 14.48
CA LEU A 163 8.13 -6.07 15.34
C LEU A 163 7.23 -5.82 16.55
N GLN A 164 7.20 -4.60 17.08
CA GLN A 164 6.29 -4.23 18.17
C GLN A 164 4.84 -4.04 17.71
N GLN A 165 4.64 -3.64 16.46
CA GLN A 165 3.31 -3.46 15.87
C GLN A 165 2.70 -4.77 15.38
N LEU A 166 3.53 -5.75 15.03
CA LEU A 166 3.11 -7.05 14.51
C LEU A 166 2.99 -8.09 15.63
N ASP A 167 1.96 -8.93 15.59
CA ASP A 167 1.89 -10.09 16.48
C ASP A 167 2.81 -11.20 15.98
N VAL A 168 4.05 -11.19 16.47
CA VAL A 168 5.10 -12.14 16.07
C VAL A 168 5.19 -13.37 16.98
N LYS A 169 4.14 -13.67 17.76
CA LYS A 169 4.15 -14.84 18.64
C LYS A 169 4.03 -16.14 17.83
N GLY A 170 5.04 -17.00 17.96
CA GLY A 170 5.03 -18.32 17.34
C GLY A 170 5.34 -18.31 15.84
N VAL A 171 5.80 -17.18 15.29
CA VAL A 171 6.27 -17.09 13.89
C VAL A 171 7.79 -17.05 13.84
N TRP A 172 8.36 -17.46 12.72
CA TRP A 172 9.79 -17.35 12.44
C TRP A 172 10.07 -15.99 11.82
N VAL A 173 11.01 -15.23 12.38
CA VAL A 173 11.42 -13.94 11.83
C VAL A 173 12.78 -14.08 11.18
N THR A 174 12.90 -13.70 9.91
CA THR A 174 14.16 -13.65 9.17
C THR A 174 14.55 -12.21 8.91
N LEU A 175 15.80 -11.89 9.20
CA LEU A 175 16.40 -10.56 9.11
C LEU A 175 17.84 -10.69 8.62
N ASP A 176 18.33 -9.62 8.01
CA ASP A 176 19.74 -9.52 7.65
C ASP A 176 20.68 -9.52 8.86
N ALA A 177 21.92 -9.94 8.62
CA ALA A 177 22.96 -10.02 9.65
C ALA A 177 23.24 -8.67 10.34
N LEU A 178 22.93 -7.55 9.69
CA LEU A 178 23.05 -6.21 10.28
C LEU A 178 22.22 -6.06 11.58
N HIS A 179 21.17 -6.86 11.74
CA HIS A 179 20.27 -6.82 12.89
C HIS A 179 20.75 -7.66 14.08
N THR A 180 21.88 -8.37 13.98
CA THR A 180 22.45 -9.14 15.11
C THR A 180 23.16 -8.22 16.11
N GLN A 181 22.36 -7.47 16.87
CA GLN A 181 22.85 -6.50 17.86
C GLN A 181 23.04 -7.15 19.25
N LYS A 182 24.10 -6.76 19.96
CA LYS A 182 24.45 -7.33 21.28
C LYS A 182 23.34 -7.19 22.33
N ASN A 183 22.52 -6.16 22.24
CA ASN A 183 21.43 -5.90 23.19
C ASN A 183 20.08 -6.49 22.74
N GLY A 184 20.10 -7.41 21.76
CA GLY A 184 18.88 -7.97 21.17
C GLY A 184 18.10 -6.96 20.33
N LEU A 185 17.08 -7.44 19.62
CA LEU A 185 16.08 -6.62 18.93
C LEU A 185 14.98 -6.23 19.90
#